data_AF-A0A2E7TRY9-F1
#
_entry.id   AF-A0A2E7TRY9-F1
#
_cell.length_a   1.000
_cell.length_b   1.000
_cell.length_c   1.000
_cell.angle_alpha   90.00
_cell.angle_beta   90.00
_cell.angle_gamma   90.00
#
_symmetry.space_group_name_H-M   'P 1'
#
loop_
_entity.id
_entity.type
_entity.pdbx_description
1 polymer ?
#
loop_
_entity_poly.entity_id
_entity_poly.type
_entity_poly.pdbx_seq_one_letter_code
_entity_poly.pdbx_strand_id
1 'polypeptide(L)'
;MFGYRKILITFTKKIMETLDQTNTLFSQKSIDSMKTAGTWMKFISILFLIFSLFMLWNTFRTLFLIPIAGFISLAVTGVFIYTNIQLLGMGISVNNMDVNSKSIDSFFAKCKNYFMTWGIVLIIYLVLLIIAFLTGLSESAFILKQFM
;
A
#
# COMPACT_ATOMS: atom_id res chain seq x y z
N MET A 1 43.13 20.50 -39.65
CA MET A 1 41.68 20.50 -39.31
C MET A 1 41.15 19.19 -38.68
N PHE A 2 41.92 18.11 -38.53
CA PHE A 2 41.39 16.82 -38.05
C PHE A 2 41.37 16.62 -36.50
N GLY A 3 42.16 17.39 -35.74
CA GLY A 3 42.30 17.19 -34.29
C GLY A 3 41.06 17.53 -33.46
N TYR A 4 40.39 18.63 -33.80
CA TYR A 4 39.21 19.12 -33.06
C TYR A 4 38.02 18.16 -33.11
N ARG A 5 37.84 17.45 -34.23
CA ARG A 5 36.72 16.51 -34.41
C ARG A 5 36.87 15.28 -33.50
N LYS A 6 38.10 14.79 -33.30
CA LYS A 6 38.40 13.66 -32.40
C LYS A 6 38.22 14.01 -30.93
N ILE A 7 38.61 15.23 -30.55
CA ILE A 7 38.45 15.74 -29.18
C ILE A 7 36.96 15.90 -28.84
N LEU A 8 36.17 16.47 -29.76
CA LEU A 8 34.73 16.64 -29.56
C LEU A 8 34.03 15.29 -29.35
N ILE A 9 34.28 14.30 -30.22
CA ILE A 9 33.68 12.96 -30.11
C ILE A 9 34.04 12.29 -28.78
N THR A 10 35.31 12.39 -28.35
CA THR A 10 35.76 11.78 -27.10
C THR A 10 35.12 12.45 -25.89
N PHE A 11 34.94 13.78 -25.93
CA PHE A 11 34.29 14.54 -24.87
C PHE A 11 32.80 14.25 -24.78
N THR A 12 32.09 14.20 -25.91
CA THR A 12 30.66 13.84 -25.94
C THR A 12 30.44 12.42 -25.43
N LYS A 13 31.28 11.47 -25.85
CA LYS A 13 31.19 10.08 -25.39
C LYS A 13 31.43 9.96 -23.88
N LYS A 14 32.43 10.68 -23.36
CA LYS A 14 32.73 10.71 -21.93
C LYS A 14 31.59 11.35 -21.13
N ILE A 15 30.99 12.44 -21.61
CA ILE A 15 29.80 13.04 -20.97
C ILE A 15 28.64 12.04 -20.95
N MET A 16 28.39 11.35 -22.06
CA MET A 16 27.29 10.40 -22.18
C MET A 16 27.46 9.19 -21.24
N GLU A 17 28.69 8.64 -21.15
CA GLU A 17 29.03 7.58 -20.19
C GLU A 17 28.90 8.06 -18.73
N THR A 18 29.30 9.30 -18.44
CA THR A 18 29.17 9.86 -17.07
C THR A 18 27.70 10.13 -16.72
N LEU A 19 26.88 10.54 -17.68
CA LEU A 19 25.44 10.75 -17.50
C LEU A 19 24.71 9.41 -17.23
N ASP A 20 25.05 8.37 -18.01
CA ASP A 20 24.50 7.02 -17.81
C ASP A 20 24.93 6.44 -16.46
N GLN A 21 26.19 6.62 -16.05
CA GLN A 21 26.66 6.22 -14.73
C GLN A 21 25.93 6.96 -13.60
N THR A 22 25.63 8.25 -13.79
CA THR A 22 24.94 9.04 -12.77
C THR A 22 23.48 8.61 -12.62
N ASN A 23 22.76 8.43 -13.73
CA ASN A 23 21.37 7.93 -13.73
C ASN A 23 21.25 6.51 -13.16
N THR A 24 22.21 5.65 -13.46
CA THR A 24 22.25 4.28 -12.91
C THR A 24 22.64 4.25 -11.43
N LEU A 25 23.54 5.13 -10.95
CA LEU A 25 23.86 5.27 -9.52
C LEU A 25 22.68 5.77 -8.69
N PHE A 26 21.92 6.76 -9.20
CA PHE A 26 20.69 7.20 -8.56
C PHE A 26 19.65 6.07 -8.53
N SER A 27 19.51 5.31 -9.61
CA SER A 27 18.62 4.13 -9.68
C SER A 27 19.05 3.04 -8.69
N GLN A 28 20.34 2.74 -8.58
CA GLN A 28 20.86 1.70 -7.70
C GLN A 28 20.65 2.06 -6.22
N LYS A 29 20.97 3.30 -5.83
CA LYS A 29 20.76 3.79 -4.46
C LYS A 29 19.27 3.77 -4.07
N SER A 30 18.39 4.09 -5.02
CA SER A 30 16.94 3.97 -4.83
C SER A 30 16.52 2.51 -4.65
N ILE A 31 17.04 1.58 -5.46
CA ILE A 31 16.75 0.15 -5.36
C ILE A 31 17.22 -0.41 -4.00
N ASP A 32 18.40 -0.03 -3.53
CA ASP A 32 18.93 -0.50 -2.23
C ASP A 32 18.13 0.05 -1.05
N SER A 33 17.69 1.31 -1.14
CA SER A 33 16.78 1.92 -0.17
C SER A 33 15.42 1.20 -0.17
N MET A 34 14.91 0.86 -1.36
CA MET A 34 13.68 0.07 -1.49
C MET A 34 13.87 -1.32 -0.90
N LYS A 35 14.96 -2.05 -1.18
CA LYS A 35 15.25 -3.37 -0.58
C LYS A 35 15.23 -3.36 0.95
N THR A 36 15.76 -2.31 1.55
CA THR A 36 15.69 -2.11 3.01
C THR A 36 14.24 -1.93 3.47
N ALA A 37 13.46 -1.08 2.78
CA ALA A 37 12.04 -0.90 3.05
C ALA A 37 11.23 -2.19 2.83
N GLY A 38 11.57 -2.99 1.80
CA GLY A 38 10.94 -4.26 1.49
C GLY A 38 11.04 -5.27 2.62
N THR A 39 12.20 -5.30 3.31
CA THR A 39 12.40 -6.16 4.50
C THR A 39 11.48 -5.74 5.65
N TRP A 40 11.36 -4.44 5.91
CA TRP A 40 10.40 -3.90 6.89
C TRP A 40 8.95 -4.18 6.52
N MET A 41 8.58 -4.01 5.24
CA MET A 41 7.24 -4.32 4.76
C MET A 41 6.90 -5.79 5.01
N LYS A 42 7.81 -6.74 4.74
CA LYS A 42 7.59 -8.17 5.03
C LYS A 42 7.39 -8.43 6.51
N PHE A 43 8.25 -7.86 7.36
CA PHE A 43 8.15 -8.01 8.80
C PHE A 43 6.80 -7.52 9.34
N ILE A 44 6.42 -6.29 8.97
CA ILE A 44 5.15 -5.67 9.35
C ILE A 44 3.97 -6.50 8.84
N SER A 45 4.02 -6.97 7.59
CA SER A 45 2.96 -7.79 7.01
C SER A 45 2.75 -9.09 7.78
N ILE A 46 3.83 -9.78 8.15
CA ILE A 46 3.75 -11.04 8.91
C ILE A 46 3.15 -10.78 10.30
N LEU A 47 3.62 -9.73 10.98
CA LEU A 47 3.11 -9.35 12.29
C LEU A 47 1.61 -9.06 12.27
N PHE A 48 1.15 -8.27 11.29
CA PHE A 48 -0.27 -7.96 11.14
C PHE A 48 -1.10 -9.14 10.65
N LEU A 49 -0.53 -10.06 9.87
CA LEU A 49 -1.22 -11.29 9.46
C LEU A 49 -1.47 -12.19 10.68
N ILE A 50 -0.53 -12.30 11.61
CA ILE A 50 -0.73 -12.98 12.90
C ILE A 50 -1.86 -12.31 13.69
N PHE A 51 -1.85 -10.98 13.81
CA PHE A 51 -2.95 -10.23 14.43
C PHE A 51 -4.31 -10.48 13.75
N SER A 52 -4.31 -10.58 12.42
CA SER A 52 -5.51 -10.86 11.64
C SER A 52 -6.12 -12.22 11.95
N LEU A 53 -5.30 -13.22 12.31
CA LEU A 53 -5.80 -14.54 12.74
C LEU A 53 -6.53 -14.45 14.07
N PHE A 54 -6.04 -13.65 15.02
CA PHE A 54 -6.76 -13.37 16.26
C PHE A 54 -8.06 -12.62 16.01
N MET A 55 -8.08 -11.65 15.08
CA MET A 55 -9.30 -10.96 14.66
C MET A 55 -10.31 -11.90 14.00
N LEU A 56 -9.83 -12.83 13.18
CA LEU A 56 -10.66 -13.84 12.50
C LEU A 56 -11.31 -14.78 13.52
N TRP A 57 -10.54 -15.23 14.51
CA TRP A 57 -11.09 -16.01 15.63
C TRP A 57 -12.19 -15.25 16.37
N ASN A 58 -11.94 -14.00 16.73
CA ASN A 58 -12.94 -13.17 17.41
C ASN A 58 -14.19 -12.93 16.53
N THR A 59 -13.99 -12.77 15.22
CA THR A 59 -15.08 -12.62 14.25
C THR A 59 -15.98 -13.84 14.21
N PHE A 60 -15.43 -15.05 14.17
CA PHE A 60 -16.23 -16.27 14.21
C PHE A 60 -17.07 -16.35 15.49
N ARG A 61 -16.49 -16.00 16.64
CA ARG A 61 -17.24 -15.89 17.89
C ARG A 61 -18.40 -14.89 17.77
N THR A 62 -18.16 -13.70 17.22
CA THR A 62 -19.19 -12.68 17.03
C THR A 62 -20.28 -13.13 16.06
N LEU A 63 -19.93 -13.89 15.02
CA LEU A 63 -20.89 -14.44 14.04
C LEU A 63 -21.92 -15.36 14.68
N PHE A 64 -21.52 -16.16 15.68
CA PHE A 64 -22.46 -17.01 16.42
C PHE A 64 -23.33 -16.23 17.42
N LEU A 65 -22.86 -15.10 17.94
CA LEU A 65 -23.59 -14.30 18.93
C LEU A 65 -24.55 -13.30 18.29
N ILE A 66 -24.07 -12.53 17.30
CA ILE A 66 -24.82 -11.48 16.62
C ILE A 66 -24.51 -11.61 15.11
N PRO A 67 -25.34 -12.36 14.35
CA PRO A 67 -25.01 -12.73 12.98
C PRO A 67 -24.67 -11.55 12.07
N ILE A 68 -25.46 -10.47 12.11
CA ILE A 68 -25.23 -9.28 11.26
C ILE A 68 -23.89 -8.60 11.60
N ALA A 69 -23.60 -8.38 12.88
CA ALA A 69 -22.33 -7.78 13.30
C ALA A 69 -21.14 -8.69 12.97
N GLY A 70 -21.32 -10.01 13.08
CA GLY A 70 -20.31 -10.99 12.70
C GLY A 70 -20.01 -10.99 11.20
N PHE A 71 -21.02 -10.89 10.33
CA PHE A 71 -20.80 -10.77 8.88
C PHE A 71 -20.02 -9.51 8.52
N ILE A 72 -20.34 -8.37 9.13
CA ILE A 72 -19.59 -7.13 8.93
C ILE A 72 -18.14 -7.30 9.41
N SER A 73 -17.93 -7.87 10.60
CA SER A 73 -16.60 -8.14 11.15
C SER A 73 -15.80 -9.11 10.25
N LEU A 74 -16.47 -10.07 9.60
CA LEU A 74 -15.86 -11.00 8.65
C LEU A 74 -15.41 -10.30 7.38
N ALA A 75 -16.24 -9.41 6.82
CA ALA A 75 -15.86 -8.61 5.67
C ALA A 75 -14.64 -7.72 5.98
N VAL A 76 -14.65 -7.03 7.13
CA VAL A 76 -13.53 -6.16 7.55
C VAL A 76 -12.25 -6.99 7.76
N THR A 77 -12.35 -8.12 8.45
CA THR A 77 -11.21 -9.01 8.67
C THR A 77 -10.65 -9.56 7.35
N GLY A 78 -11.52 -9.93 6.40
CA GLY A 78 -11.11 -10.38 5.07
C GLY A 78 -10.33 -9.31 4.29
N VAL A 79 -10.79 -8.06 4.33
CA VAL A 79 -10.07 -6.93 3.74
C VAL A 79 -8.72 -6.72 4.41
N PHE A 80 -8.65 -6.81 5.73
CA PHE A 80 -7.41 -6.66 6.48
C PHE A 80 -6.40 -7.77 6.19
N ILE A 81 -6.84 -9.02 6.07
CA ILE A 81 -5.99 -10.13 5.63
C ILE A 81 -5.47 -9.88 4.21
N TYR A 82 -6.35 -9.47 3.30
CA TYR A 82 -6.00 -9.21 1.91
C TYR A 82 -4.94 -8.11 1.76
N THR A 83 -5.08 -6.98 2.48
CA THR A 83 -4.11 -5.89 2.43
C THR A 83 -2.75 -6.31 2.97
N ASN A 84 -2.70 -7.14 4.02
CA ASN A 84 -1.45 -7.71 4.54
C ASN A 84 -0.76 -8.65 3.53
N ILE A 85 -1.53 -9.46 2.79
CA ILE A 85 -0.98 -10.30 1.71
C ILE A 85 -0.39 -9.43 0.58
N GLN A 86 -1.06 -8.34 0.19
CA GLN A 86 -0.53 -7.40 -0.80
C GLN A 86 0.76 -6.73 -0.32
N LEU A 87 0.81 -6.32 0.96
CA LEU A 87 1.98 -5.72 1.59
C LEU A 87 3.17 -6.69 1.62
N LEU A 88 2.92 -7.95 1.95
CA LEU A 88 3.93 -9.01 1.91
C LEU A 88 4.42 -9.25 0.48
N GLY A 89 3.50 -9.30 -0.48
CA GLY A 89 3.79 -9.46 -1.89
C GLY A 89 4.65 -8.32 -2.44
N MET A 90 4.43 -7.07 -2.01
CA MET A 90 5.27 -5.93 -2.34
C MET A 90 6.68 -6.08 -1.76
N GLY A 91 6.79 -6.41 -0.48
CA GLY A 91 8.10 -6.59 0.16
C GLY A 91 8.93 -7.70 -0.48
N ILE A 92 8.31 -8.80 -0.93
CA ILE A 92 8.99 -9.86 -1.70
C ILE A 92 9.48 -9.34 -3.06
N SER A 93 8.62 -8.63 -3.81
CA SER A 93 8.98 -8.08 -5.12
C SER A 93 10.14 -7.08 -5.01
N VAL A 94 10.17 -6.27 -3.95
CA VAL A 94 11.23 -5.28 -3.71
C VAL A 94 12.56 -5.91 -3.32
N ASN A 95 12.56 -6.96 -2.48
CA ASN A 95 13.80 -7.66 -2.13
C ASN A 95 14.47 -8.33 -3.33
N ASN A 96 13.67 -8.74 -4.33
CA ASN A 96 14.15 -9.36 -5.58
C ASN A 96 14.36 -8.34 -6.72
N MET A 97 14.37 -7.04 -6.40
CA MET A 97 14.41 -5.98 -7.40
C MET A 97 15.80 -5.80 -8.00
N ASP A 98 15.85 -5.88 -9.33
CA ASP A 98 17.01 -5.62 -10.17
C ASP A 98 16.63 -4.64 -11.29
N VAL A 99 17.59 -3.84 -11.76
CA VAL A 99 17.42 -2.64 -12.61
C VAL A 99 16.70 -2.95 -13.93
N ASN A 100 16.74 -4.21 -14.39
CA ASN A 100 16.12 -4.69 -15.63
C ASN A 100 14.95 -5.68 -15.43
N SER A 101 14.41 -5.78 -14.22
CA SER A 101 13.58 -6.94 -13.85
C SER A 101 12.07 -6.68 -13.85
N LYS A 102 11.32 -7.70 -14.29
CA LYS A 102 9.85 -7.83 -14.15
C LYS A 102 9.33 -7.69 -12.69
N SER A 103 10.24 -7.66 -11.71
CA SER A 103 9.90 -7.48 -10.30
C SER A 103 9.42 -6.06 -10.00
N ILE A 104 9.88 -5.05 -10.77
CA ILE A 104 9.46 -3.65 -10.64
C ILE A 104 8.00 -3.51 -11.03
N ASP A 105 7.61 -4.07 -12.17
CA ASP A 105 6.21 -4.07 -12.63
C ASP A 105 5.31 -4.81 -11.65
N SER A 106 5.78 -5.95 -11.12
CA SER A 106 5.08 -6.72 -10.10
C SER A 106 4.88 -5.94 -8.81
N PHE A 107 5.87 -5.15 -8.38
CA PHE A 107 5.76 -4.25 -7.23
C PHE A 107 4.70 -3.17 -7.47
N PHE A 108 4.77 -2.44 -8.60
CA PHE A 108 3.82 -1.37 -8.89
C PHE A 108 2.38 -1.87 -9.05
N ALA A 109 2.19 -3.04 -9.66
CA ALA A 109 0.86 -3.67 -9.76
C ALA A 109 0.26 -3.96 -8.37
N LYS A 110 1.06 -4.53 -7.46
CA LYS A 110 0.62 -4.82 -6.08
C LYS A 110 0.42 -3.54 -5.26
N CYS A 111 1.29 -2.55 -5.45
CA CYS A 111 1.18 -1.23 -4.84
C CYS A 111 -0.12 -0.53 -5.24
N LYS A 112 -0.44 -0.54 -6.54
CA LYS A 112 -1.71 -0.03 -7.06
C LYS A 112 -2.91 -0.72 -6.42
N ASN A 113 -2.90 -2.06 -6.36
CA ASN A 113 -3.99 -2.83 -5.75
C ASN A 113 -4.14 -2.54 -4.24
N TYR A 114 -3.02 -2.40 -3.53
CA TYR A 114 -3.01 -2.05 -2.11
C TYR A 114 -3.68 -0.69 -1.86
N PHE A 115 -3.26 0.35 -2.60
CA PHE A 115 -3.85 1.68 -2.46
C PHE A 115 -5.30 1.75 -2.94
N MET A 116 -5.66 1.02 -4.00
CA MET A 116 -7.05 0.92 -4.45
C MET A 116 -7.95 0.31 -3.37
N THR A 117 -7.46 -0.72 -2.67
CA THR A 117 -8.20 -1.36 -1.57
C THR A 117 -8.40 -0.39 -0.40
N TRP A 118 -7.33 0.29 0.04
CA TRP A 118 -7.44 1.31 1.08
C TRP A 118 -8.31 2.49 0.69
N GLY A 119 -8.29 2.90 -0.58
CA GLY A 119 -9.15 3.94 -1.12
C GLY A 119 -10.63 3.57 -1.01
N ILE A 120 -11.00 2.34 -1.40
CA ILE A 120 -12.37 1.84 -1.27
C ILE A 120 -12.81 1.80 0.20
N VAL A 121 -11.95 1.26 1.07
CA VAL A 121 -12.22 1.18 2.52
C VAL A 121 -12.47 2.58 3.09
N LEU A 122 -11.62 3.55 2.76
CA LEU A 122 -11.73 4.92 3.22
C LEU A 122 -13.04 5.59 2.74
N ILE A 123 -13.46 5.35 1.50
CA ILE A 123 -14.76 5.83 0.98
C ILE A 123 -15.91 5.23 1.79
N ILE A 124 -15.90 3.93 2.06
CA ILE A 124 -16.95 3.27 2.85
C ILE A 124 -17.02 3.89 4.26
N TYR A 125 -15.89 4.10 4.92
CA TYR A 125 -15.86 4.72 6.25
C TYR A 125 -16.35 6.17 6.24
N LEU A 126 -16.03 6.95 5.20
CA LEU A 126 -16.56 8.31 5.05
C LEU A 126 -18.09 8.31 4.88
N VAL A 127 -18.63 7.39 4.08
CA VAL A 127 -20.08 7.26 3.90
C VAL A 127 -20.75 6.88 5.22
N LEU A 128 -20.20 5.90 5.95
CA LEU A 128 -20.70 5.48 7.26
C LEU A 128 -20.63 6.63 8.28
N LEU A 129 -19.57 7.43 8.26
CA LEU A 129 -19.43 8.61 9.12
C LEU A 129 -20.52 9.65 8.83
N ILE A 130 -20.80 9.94 7.56
CA ILE A 130 -21.86 10.88 7.17
C ILE A 130 -23.23 10.36 7.62
N ILE A 131 -23.52 9.08 7.42
CA ILE A 131 -24.78 8.47 7.85
C ILE A 131 -24.93 8.58 9.37
N ALA A 132 -23.90 8.20 10.13
CA ALA A 132 -23.90 8.27 11.58
C ALA A 132 -24.11 9.71 12.10
N PHE A 133 -23.49 10.68 11.43
CA PHE A 133 -23.66 12.10 11.74
C PHE A 133 -25.10 12.58 11.51
N LEU A 134 -25.70 12.23 10.37
CA LEU A 134 -27.09 12.60 10.04
C LEU A 134 -28.09 11.94 10.99
N THR A 135 -27.92 10.67 11.34
CA THR A 135 -28.78 9.97 12.30
C THR A 135 -28.66 10.58 13.69
N GLY A 136 -27.44 10.87 14.16
CA GLY A 136 -27.23 11.52 15.46
C GLY A 136 -27.89 12.90 15.55
N LEU A 137 -27.80 13.71 14.48
CA LEU A 137 -28.51 14.99 14.40
C LEU A 137 -30.03 14.81 14.46
N SER A 138 -30.58 13.81 13.77
CA SER A 138 -32.03 13.55 13.77
C SER A 138 -32.57 13.19 15.16
N GLU A 139 -31.85 12.34 15.91
CA GLU A 139 -32.24 11.94 17.26
C GLU A 139 -32.16 13.12 18.24
N SER A 140 -31.09 13.92 18.17
CA SER A 140 -30.96 15.11 19.02
C SER A 140 -32.05 16.15 18.75
N ALA A 141 -32.46 16.34 17.50
CA ALA A 141 -33.54 17.25 17.12
C ALA A 141 -34.92 16.73 17.57
N PHE A 142 -35.13 15.41 17.58
CA PHE A 142 -36.35 14.80 18.09
C PHE A 142 -36.47 14.97 19.62
N ILE A 143 -35.38 14.75 20.36
CA ILE A 143 -35.34 14.94 21.81
C ILE A 143 -35.65 16.40 22.16
N LEU A 144 -35.06 17.37 21.47
CA LEU A 144 -35.29 18.79 21.72
C LEU A 144 -36.78 19.19 21.53
N LYS A 145 -37.48 18.55 20.60
CA LYS A 145 -38.93 18.74 20.37
C LYS A 145 -39.82 18.12 21.46
N GLN A 146 -39.36 17.14 22.23
CA GLN A 146 -40.13 16.61 23.36
C GLN A 146 -40.07 17.51 24.60
N PHE A 147 -39.07 18.40 24.67
CA PHE A 147 -38.85 19.28 25.82
C PHE A 147 -39.31 20.75 25.59
N MET A 148 -39.83 21.07 24.40
CA MET A 148 -40.48 22.36 24.07
C MET A 148 -41.98 22.17 23.92
#